data_AF-A0A7X6QAU0-F1
#
_entry.id   AF-A0A7X6QAU0-F1
#
_cell.length_a   1.000
_cell.length_b   1.000
_cell.length_c   1.000
_cell.angle_alpha   90.00
_cell.angle_beta   90.00
_cell.angle_gamma   90.00
#
_symmetry.space_group_name_H-M   'P 1'
#
loop_
_entity.id
_entity.type
_entity.pdbx_description
1 polymer ?
#
loop_
_entity_poly.entity_id
_entity_poly.type
_entity_poly.pdbx_seq_one_letter_code
_entity_poly.pdbx_strand_id
1 'polypeptide(L)'
;LGVRMGPLKALAKEVALDKRVPETQGLYHEETLLRGLVITYLKVDEEERIVLVEKFLGEIDNWSICDAFCSALRSCNKHKELYLPLIKRYIKDSHPYKVRFAVVMLLSYFLEKDELSQSLSLFEQAVREHYYVEMAIAWAVATAFTHHAETVKGWLVSTPLPQNIKLMAIQKIRDSKRTSKEDWRWAGELRKAIRS
;
A
#
# COMPACT_ATOMS: atom_id res chain seq x y z
N LEU A 1 21.32 -9.14 4.73
CA LEU A 1 22.42 -8.43 5.41
C LEU A 1 22.05 -7.97 6.84
N GLY A 2 20.79 -8.08 7.26
CA GLY A 2 20.33 -7.73 8.61
C GLY A 2 20.35 -6.22 8.91
N VAL A 3 20.43 -5.36 7.88
CA VAL A 3 20.62 -3.91 8.08
C VAL A 3 19.30 -3.26 8.45
N ARG A 4 19.31 -2.42 9.49
CA ARG A 4 18.12 -1.69 9.94
C ARG A 4 17.71 -0.61 8.92
N MET A 5 16.41 -0.31 8.88
CA MET A 5 15.82 0.70 7.98
C MET A 5 16.41 2.11 8.12
N GLY A 6 16.79 2.52 9.34
CA GLY A 6 17.37 3.84 9.60
C GLY A 6 18.68 4.08 8.82
N PRO A 7 19.70 3.23 9.02
CA PRO A 7 20.94 3.26 8.22
C PRO A 7 20.70 3.16 6.72
N LEU A 8 19.80 2.29 6.25
CA LEU A 8 19.48 2.19 4.81
C LEU A 8 18.93 3.50 4.24
N LYS A 9 18.05 4.20 4.97
CA LYS A 9 17.54 5.51 4.55
C LYS A 9 18.62 6.58 4.54
N ALA A 10 19.58 6.53 5.48
CA ALA A 10 20.70 7.47 5.49
C ALA A 10 21.59 7.26 4.25
N LEU A 11 21.98 6.01 3.99
CA LEU A 11 22.75 5.64 2.81
C LEU A 11 22.02 5.98 1.50
N ALA A 12 20.72 5.68 1.41
CA ALA A 12 19.92 5.99 0.22
C ALA A 12 19.91 7.49 -0.11
N LYS A 13 19.86 8.35 0.91
CA LYS A 13 19.92 9.81 0.73
C LYS A 13 21.29 10.27 0.23
N GLU A 14 22.36 9.66 0.76
CA GLU A 14 23.73 9.94 0.33
C GLU A 14 23.94 9.54 -1.13
N VAL A 15 23.57 8.31 -1.49
CA VAL A 15 23.66 7.81 -2.88
C VAL A 15 22.80 8.63 -3.84
N ALA A 16 21.63 9.10 -3.41
CA ALA A 16 20.77 9.95 -4.24
C ALA A 16 21.41 11.31 -4.60
N LEU A 17 22.45 11.77 -3.87
CA LEU A 17 23.20 12.97 -4.23
C LEU A 17 23.98 12.81 -5.54
N ASP A 18 24.40 11.59 -5.86
CA ASP A 18 25.10 11.25 -7.11
C ASP A 18 24.16 11.19 -8.32
N LYS A 19 22.87 11.46 -8.12
CA LYS A 19 21.81 11.49 -9.16
C LYS A 19 21.71 10.19 -9.98
N ARG A 20 22.14 9.06 -9.43
CA ARG A 20 22.10 7.76 -10.10
C ARG A 20 21.42 6.74 -9.21
N VAL A 21 20.56 5.92 -9.81
CA VAL A 21 20.04 4.72 -9.15
C VAL A 21 21.13 3.65 -9.26
N PRO A 22 21.58 3.05 -8.14
CA PRO A 22 22.60 2.02 -8.20
C PRO A 22 22.07 0.80 -8.97
N GLU A 23 22.87 0.28 -9.90
CA GLU A 23 22.64 -1.03 -10.47
C GLU A 23 23.05 -2.08 -9.43
N THR A 24 22.13 -2.97 -9.08
CA THR A 24 22.38 -4.06 -8.15
C THR A 24 22.01 -5.37 -8.81
N GLN A 25 22.69 -6.45 -8.42
CA GLN A 25 22.30 -7.80 -8.86
C GLN A 25 21.02 -8.29 -8.15
N GLY A 26 20.51 -7.54 -7.16
CA GLY A 26 19.31 -7.88 -6.41
C GLY A 26 19.46 -9.16 -5.59
N LEU A 27 20.69 -9.53 -5.19
CA LEU A 27 20.97 -10.77 -4.47
C LEU A 27 20.48 -10.72 -3.03
N TYR A 28 20.47 -9.52 -2.44
CA TYR A 28 20.04 -9.32 -1.07
C TYR A 28 18.84 -8.37 -0.98
N HIS A 29 17.93 -8.70 -0.06
CA HIS A 29 16.76 -7.87 0.27
C HIS A 29 17.12 -6.39 0.48
N GLU A 30 18.21 -6.12 1.21
CA GLU A 30 18.64 -4.76 1.52
C GLU A 30 19.16 -3.99 0.30
N GLU A 31 19.72 -4.67 -0.71
CA GLU A 31 20.17 -4.02 -1.95
C GLU A 31 18.99 -3.55 -2.78
N THR A 32 17.99 -4.40 -2.97
CA THR A 32 16.76 -4.05 -3.68
C THR A 32 16.01 -2.95 -2.95
N LEU A 33 15.91 -3.03 -1.61
CA LEU A 33 15.31 -1.98 -0.80
C LEU A 33 16.09 -0.66 -0.89
N LEU A 34 17.43 -0.68 -0.81
CA LEU A 34 18.27 0.51 -0.96
C LEU A 34 17.99 1.20 -2.29
N ARG A 35 17.94 0.44 -3.38
CA ARG A 35 17.65 0.95 -4.72
C ARG A 35 16.29 1.65 -4.78
N GLY A 36 15.25 1.01 -4.24
CA GLY A 36 13.92 1.64 -4.12
C GLY A 36 13.95 2.93 -3.31
N LEU A 37 14.65 2.94 -2.15
CA LEU A 37 14.79 4.15 -1.34
C LEU A 37 15.53 5.27 -2.07
N VAL A 38 16.58 4.96 -2.84
CA VAL A 38 17.29 5.95 -3.67
C VAL A 38 16.32 6.60 -4.65
N ILE A 39 15.49 5.81 -5.35
CA ILE A 39 14.46 6.35 -6.26
C ILE A 39 13.53 7.35 -5.55
N THR A 40 13.16 7.10 -4.28
CA THR A 40 12.32 8.03 -3.53
C THR A 40 13.03 9.31 -3.07
N TYR A 41 14.36 9.32 -2.99
CA TYR A 41 15.15 10.46 -2.53
C TYR A 41 15.84 11.24 -3.66
N LEU A 42 15.83 10.72 -4.89
CA LEU A 42 16.39 11.40 -6.05
C LEU A 42 15.77 12.78 -6.27
N LYS A 43 16.60 13.77 -6.61
CA LYS A 43 16.16 15.10 -7.03
C LYS A 43 15.98 15.11 -8.55
N VAL A 44 14.82 14.69 -8.99
CA VAL A 44 14.38 14.58 -10.39
C VAL A 44 12.95 15.10 -10.51
N ASP A 45 12.53 15.41 -11.73
CA ASP A 45 11.13 15.71 -12.03
C ASP A 45 10.24 14.49 -11.72
N GLU A 46 8.99 14.74 -11.37
CA GLU A 46 8.15 13.67 -10.83
C GLU A 46 7.73 12.67 -11.92
N GLU A 47 7.56 13.13 -13.15
CA GLU A 47 7.38 12.29 -14.33
C GLU A 47 8.57 11.35 -14.55
N GLU A 48 9.80 11.85 -14.37
CA GLU A 48 11.01 11.01 -14.43
C GLU A 48 11.02 10.00 -13.27
N ARG A 49 10.62 10.42 -12.07
CA ARG A 49 10.50 9.51 -10.92
C ARG A 49 9.50 8.38 -11.20
N ILE A 50 8.37 8.67 -11.84
CA ILE A 50 7.36 7.65 -12.18
C ILE A 50 7.93 6.60 -13.12
N VAL A 51 8.75 6.98 -14.10
CA VAL A 51 9.44 6.02 -14.98
C VAL A 51 10.38 5.12 -14.17
N LEU A 52 11.08 5.67 -13.18
CA LEU A 52 11.94 4.88 -12.28
C LEU A 52 11.12 3.96 -11.37
N VAL A 53 9.99 4.43 -10.86
CA VAL A 53 9.03 3.63 -10.08
C VAL A 53 8.55 2.44 -10.91
N GLU A 54 8.05 2.67 -12.13
CA GLU A 54 7.57 1.62 -13.04
C GLU A 54 8.60 0.52 -13.27
N LYS A 55 9.86 0.92 -13.51
CA LYS A 55 10.98 -0.03 -13.65
C LYS A 55 11.21 -0.83 -12.37
N PHE A 56 11.27 -0.15 -11.23
CA PHE A 56 11.52 -0.78 -9.93
C PHE A 56 10.43 -1.76 -9.51
N LEU A 57 9.16 -1.52 -9.87
CA LEU A 57 8.07 -2.44 -9.56
C LEU A 57 8.26 -3.84 -10.17
N GLY A 58 9.02 -3.98 -11.25
CA GLY A 58 9.39 -5.27 -11.82
C GLY A 58 10.38 -6.08 -10.97
N GLU A 59 11.01 -5.44 -9.99
CA GLU A 59 12.06 -6.02 -9.13
C GLU A 59 11.52 -6.39 -7.73
N ILE A 60 10.27 -6.04 -7.44
CA ILE A 60 9.66 -6.30 -6.13
C ILE A 60 9.08 -7.71 -6.09
N ASP A 61 9.68 -8.55 -5.26
CA ASP A 61 9.30 -9.96 -5.08
C ASP A 61 8.78 -10.28 -3.67
N ASN A 62 8.70 -9.27 -2.78
CA ASN A 62 8.26 -9.45 -1.41
C ASN A 62 7.52 -8.23 -0.86
N TRP A 63 6.72 -8.47 0.18
CA TRP A 63 5.82 -7.47 0.75
C TRP A 63 6.57 -6.36 1.48
N SER A 64 7.71 -6.64 2.11
CA SER A 64 8.41 -5.65 2.93
C SER A 64 9.13 -4.60 2.10
N ILE A 65 9.69 -4.96 0.94
CA ILE A 65 10.20 -3.98 -0.03
C ILE A 65 9.07 -3.10 -0.55
N CYS A 66 7.96 -3.71 -0.99
CA CYS A 66 6.80 -3.00 -1.49
C CYS A 66 6.32 -1.93 -0.51
N ASP A 67 6.07 -2.32 0.75
CA ASP A 67 5.51 -1.44 1.77
C ASP A 67 6.48 -0.32 2.16
N ALA A 68 7.77 -0.67 2.33
CA ALA A 68 8.79 0.31 2.68
C ALA A 68 8.99 1.34 1.57
N PHE A 69 8.98 0.89 0.31
CA PHE A 69 9.06 1.76 -0.86
C PHE A 69 7.86 2.69 -0.94
N CYS A 70 6.64 2.17 -0.86
CA CYS A 70 5.41 2.99 -0.87
C CYS A 70 5.45 4.05 0.23
N SER A 71 5.83 3.67 1.46
CA SER A 71 5.93 4.61 2.59
C SER A 71 6.99 5.71 2.39
N ALA A 72 8.04 5.44 1.62
CA ALA A 72 9.11 6.38 1.34
C ALA A 72 8.78 7.34 0.19
N LEU A 73 7.83 7.00 -0.69
CA LEU A 73 7.45 7.76 -1.88
C LEU A 73 6.54 8.98 -1.57
N ARG A 74 7.02 9.83 -0.65
CA ARG A 74 6.26 10.96 -0.09
C ARG A 74 5.89 12.05 -1.10
N SER A 75 6.58 12.12 -2.23
CA SER A 75 6.27 13.04 -3.32
C SER A 75 4.85 12.84 -3.86
N CYS A 76 4.30 11.62 -3.75
CA CYS A 76 2.93 11.31 -4.12
C CYS A 76 1.90 12.25 -3.49
N ASN A 77 2.11 12.74 -2.26
CA ASN A 77 1.18 13.69 -1.62
C ASN A 77 0.99 15.00 -2.41
N LYS A 78 2.02 15.41 -3.15
CA LYS A 78 2.01 16.67 -3.94
C LYS A 78 1.67 16.47 -5.42
N HIS A 79 1.70 15.22 -5.88
CA HIS A 79 1.60 14.86 -7.30
C HIS A 79 0.63 13.69 -7.51
N LYS A 80 -0.46 13.66 -6.73
CA LYS A 80 -1.42 12.54 -6.71
C LYS A 80 -1.99 12.25 -8.10
N GLU A 81 -2.20 13.28 -8.90
CA GLU A 81 -2.67 13.22 -10.28
C GLU A 81 -1.74 12.44 -11.21
N LEU A 82 -0.43 12.45 -10.95
CA LEU A 82 0.55 11.69 -11.73
C LEU A 82 0.60 10.21 -11.30
N TYR A 83 0.36 9.93 -10.01
CA TYR A 83 0.37 8.56 -9.47
C TYR A 83 -0.94 7.80 -9.66
N LEU A 84 -2.08 8.50 -9.69
CA LEU A 84 -3.38 7.84 -9.78
C LEU A 84 -3.57 6.99 -11.05
N PRO A 85 -3.13 7.42 -12.26
CA PRO A 85 -3.14 6.56 -13.45
C PRO A 85 -2.33 5.28 -13.27
N LEU A 86 -1.14 5.40 -12.64
CA LEU A 86 -0.26 4.28 -12.34
C LEU A 86 -0.93 3.26 -11.41
N ILE A 87 -1.55 3.75 -10.33
CA ILE A 87 -2.30 2.96 -9.36
C ILE A 87 -3.47 2.25 -10.04
N LYS A 88 -4.28 2.98 -10.83
CA LYS A 88 -5.43 2.42 -11.55
C LYS A 88 -5.04 1.33 -12.54
N ARG A 89 -3.87 1.46 -13.18
CA ARG A 89 -3.33 0.42 -14.07
C ARG A 89 -2.92 -0.82 -13.28
N TYR A 90 -2.15 -0.64 -12.22
CA TYR A 90 -1.58 -1.77 -11.49
C TYR A 90 -2.53 -2.47 -10.52
N ILE A 91 -3.64 -1.85 -10.14
CA ILE A 91 -4.67 -2.51 -9.32
C ILE A 91 -5.24 -3.77 -10.01
N LYS A 92 -5.15 -3.85 -11.34
CA LYS A 92 -5.63 -4.96 -12.18
C LYS A 92 -4.49 -5.80 -12.80
N ASP A 93 -3.25 -5.60 -12.37
CA ASP A 93 -2.09 -6.34 -12.90
C ASP A 93 -2.11 -7.81 -12.43
N SER A 94 -1.49 -8.70 -13.19
CA SER A 94 -1.34 -10.11 -12.81
C SER A 94 -0.19 -10.32 -11.82
N HIS A 95 0.78 -9.40 -11.76
CA HIS A 95 1.88 -9.49 -10.81
C HIS A 95 1.43 -9.02 -9.41
N PRO A 96 1.46 -9.89 -8.39
CA PRO A 96 0.91 -9.57 -7.07
C PRO A 96 1.53 -8.34 -6.40
N TYR A 97 2.82 -8.07 -6.59
CA TYR A 97 3.46 -6.92 -5.96
C TYR A 97 3.18 -5.58 -6.65
N LYS A 98 2.80 -5.59 -7.93
CA LYS A 98 2.26 -4.40 -8.60
C LYS A 98 0.87 -4.06 -8.07
N VAL A 99 0.01 -5.07 -7.88
CA VAL A 99 -1.30 -4.86 -7.24
C VAL A 99 -1.12 -4.40 -5.79
N ARG A 100 -0.22 -5.05 -5.03
CA ARG A 100 0.10 -4.62 -3.66
C ARG A 100 0.60 -3.17 -3.62
N PHE A 101 1.47 -2.77 -4.53
CA PHE A 101 1.91 -1.39 -4.66
C PHE A 101 0.72 -0.45 -4.82
N ALA A 102 -0.19 -0.72 -5.76
CA ALA A 102 -1.38 0.10 -5.97
C ALA A 102 -2.23 0.23 -4.70
N VAL A 103 -2.49 -0.88 -4.00
CA VAL A 103 -3.26 -0.89 -2.74
C VAL A 103 -2.56 -0.12 -1.63
N VAL A 104 -1.24 -0.30 -1.45
CA VAL A 104 -0.48 0.34 -0.38
C VAL A 104 -0.27 1.84 -0.66
N MET A 105 -0.16 2.25 -1.92
CA MET A 105 -0.18 3.66 -2.31
C MET A 105 -1.51 4.32 -1.97
N LEU A 106 -2.64 3.67 -2.27
CA LEU A 106 -3.97 4.15 -1.87
C LEU A 106 -4.08 4.30 -0.35
N LEU A 107 -3.66 3.27 0.40
CA LEU A 107 -3.62 3.30 1.86
C LEU A 107 -2.75 4.44 2.41
N SER A 108 -1.64 4.76 1.74
CA SER A 108 -0.65 5.71 2.25
C SER A 108 -1.01 7.16 1.94
N TYR A 109 -1.69 7.40 0.82
CA TYR A 109 -1.81 8.75 0.25
C TYR A 109 -3.21 9.14 -0.24
N PHE A 110 -4.18 8.21 -0.32
CA PHE A 110 -5.50 8.46 -0.94
C PHE A 110 -6.69 8.11 -0.02
N LEU A 111 -6.52 8.27 1.29
CA LEU A 111 -7.59 8.02 2.28
C LEU A 111 -8.19 9.32 2.85
N GLU A 112 -7.95 10.47 2.22
CA GLU A 112 -8.64 11.70 2.59
C GLU A 112 -10.13 11.64 2.20
N LYS A 113 -10.96 12.48 2.83
CA LYS A 113 -12.42 12.43 2.69
C LYS A 113 -12.89 12.42 1.23
N ASP A 114 -12.31 13.27 0.39
CA ASP A 114 -12.72 13.44 -1.02
C ASP A 114 -12.18 12.31 -1.93
N GLU A 115 -11.23 11.52 -1.43
CA GLU A 115 -10.56 10.43 -2.18
C GLU A 115 -11.07 9.05 -1.76
N LEU A 116 -11.64 8.95 -0.54
CA LEU A 116 -12.05 7.70 0.07
C LEU A 116 -12.96 6.87 -0.83
N SER A 117 -13.98 7.48 -1.44
CA SER A 117 -14.92 6.75 -2.31
C SER A 117 -14.20 6.10 -3.50
N GLN A 118 -13.26 6.82 -4.12
CA GLN A 118 -12.45 6.29 -5.22
C GLN A 118 -11.53 5.15 -4.74
N SER A 119 -10.89 5.32 -3.58
CA SER A 119 -10.03 4.29 -2.99
C SER A 119 -10.80 3.00 -2.67
N LEU A 120 -11.99 3.11 -2.07
CA LEU A 120 -12.86 1.97 -1.78
C LEU A 120 -13.28 1.24 -3.08
N SER A 121 -13.66 1.99 -4.12
CA SER A 121 -13.98 1.42 -5.44
C SER A 121 -12.77 0.73 -6.09
N LEU A 122 -11.56 1.25 -5.89
CA LEU A 122 -10.34 0.61 -6.40
C LEU A 122 -10.00 -0.67 -5.64
N PHE A 123 -10.26 -0.74 -4.33
CA PHE A 123 -10.10 -1.98 -3.56
C PHE A 123 -11.01 -3.10 -4.08
N GLU A 124 -12.25 -2.77 -4.48
CA GLU A 124 -13.19 -3.74 -5.05
C GLU A 124 -12.70 -4.34 -6.37
N GLN A 125 -12.02 -3.53 -7.18
CA GLN A 125 -11.49 -3.87 -8.50
C GLN A 125 -10.16 -4.61 -8.46
N ALA A 126 -9.51 -4.70 -7.30
CA ALA A 126 -8.18 -5.27 -7.19
C ALA A 126 -8.16 -6.77 -7.53
N VAL A 127 -7.21 -7.17 -8.39
CA VAL A 127 -6.90 -8.58 -8.64
C VAL A 127 -6.37 -9.19 -7.34
N ARG A 128 -6.94 -10.32 -6.92
CA ARG A 128 -6.80 -10.83 -5.55
C ARG A 128 -6.47 -12.31 -5.48
N GLU A 129 -5.72 -12.79 -6.47
CA GLU A 129 -5.30 -14.20 -6.58
C GLU A 129 -4.13 -14.56 -5.65
N HIS A 130 -3.62 -13.60 -4.87
CA HIS A 130 -2.46 -13.78 -4.02
C HIS A 130 -2.70 -13.27 -2.60
N TYR A 131 -2.38 -14.09 -1.59
CA TYR A 131 -2.58 -13.79 -0.17
C TYR A 131 -2.00 -12.43 0.27
N TYR A 132 -0.77 -12.08 -0.16
CA TYR A 132 -0.20 -10.77 0.16
C TYR A 132 -1.01 -9.59 -0.40
N VAL A 133 -1.72 -9.75 -1.51
CA VAL A 133 -2.60 -8.70 -2.02
C VAL A 133 -3.85 -8.59 -1.16
N GLU A 134 -4.49 -9.72 -0.85
CA GLU A 134 -5.64 -9.79 0.04
C GLU A 134 -5.36 -9.15 1.41
N MET A 135 -4.18 -9.43 1.97
CA MET A 135 -3.71 -8.84 3.23
C MET A 135 -3.50 -7.32 3.13
N ALA A 136 -3.00 -6.82 1.99
CA ALA A 136 -2.86 -5.38 1.75
C ALA A 136 -4.23 -4.70 1.67
N ILE A 137 -5.20 -5.31 0.97
CA ILE A 137 -6.56 -4.77 0.86
C ILE A 137 -7.20 -4.73 2.24
N ALA A 138 -7.13 -5.82 3.00
CA ALA A 138 -7.64 -5.88 4.36
C ALA A 138 -7.01 -4.82 5.27
N TRP A 139 -5.71 -4.58 5.13
CA TRP A 139 -5.01 -3.51 5.85
C TRP A 139 -5.46 -2.11 5.39
N ALA A 140 -5.62 -1.88 4.09
CA ALA A 140 -6.14 -0.64 3.52
C ALA A 140 -7.53 -0.29 4.05
N VAL A 141 -8.43 -1.26 4.09
CA VAL A 141 -9.77 -1.10 4.66
C VAL A 141 -9.71 -0.77 6.15
N ALA A 142 -8.89 -1.50 6.93
CA ALA A 142 -8.77 -1.24 8.36
C ALA A 142 -8.17 0.15 8.64
N THR A 143 -7.20 0.60 7.84
CA THR A 143 -6.64 1.96 7.94
C THR A 143 -7.72 3.00 7.60
N ALA A 144 -8.44 2.83 6.48
CA ALA A 144 -9.54 3.72 6.10
C ALA A 144 -10.60 3.82 7.20
N PHE A 145 -10.92 2.69 7.85
CA PHE A 145 -11.85 2.65 8.98
C PHE A 145 -11.40 3.54 10.15
N THR A 146 -10.10 3.60 10.45
CA THR A 146 -9.61 4.46 11.55
C THR A 146 -9.81 5.95 11.32
N HIS A 147 -10.00 6.37 10.07
CA HIS A 147 -10.23 7.77 9.69
C HIS A 147 -11.72 8.06 9.40
N HIS A 148 -12.43 7.09 8.83
CA HIS A 148 -13.79 7.28 8.27
C HIS A 148 -14.73 6.13 8.62
N ALA A 149 -14.83 5.80 9.92
CA ALA A 149 -15.52 4.61 10.43
C ALA A 149 -16.92 4.43 9.81
N GLU A 150 -17.81 5.44 9.90
CA GLU A 150 -19.19 5.32 9.41
C GLU A 150 -19.28 5.00 7.90
N THR A 151 -18.44 5.64 7.08
CA THR A 151 -18.42 5.37 5.63
C THR A 151 -17.94 3.94 5.36
N VAL A 152 -16.88 3.53 6.04
CA VAL A 152 -16.31 2.18 5.85
C VAL A 152 -17.22 1.10 6.43
N LYS A 153 -17.99 1.35 7.49
CA LYS A 153 -19.02 0.42 8.01
C LYS A 153 -20.06 0.10 6.93
N GLY A 154 -20.68 1.15 6.36
CA GLY A 154 -21.71 0.98 5.33
C GLY A 154 -21.17 0.28 4.08
N TRP A 155 -19.95 0.65 3.67
CA TRP A 155 -19.27 -0.01 2.55
C TRP A 155 -18.92 -1.47 2.85
N LEU A 156 -18.37 -1.80 4.01
CA LEU A 156 -17.88 -3.16 4.31
C LEU A 156 -19.03 -4.19 4.40
N VAL A 157 -20.23 -3.74 4.77
CA VAL A 157 -21.45 -4.57 4.76
C VAL A 157 -21.85 -4.95 3.33
N SER A 158 -21.76 -4.02 2.39
CA SER A 158 -22.31 -4.17 1.02
C SER A 158 -21.27 -4.51 -0.06
N THR A 159 -19.98 -4.32 0.22
CA THR A 159 -18.91 -4.48 -0.76
C THR A 159 -18.84 -5.89 -1.36
N PRO A 160 -18.48 -6.04 -2.65
CA PRO A 160 -18.28 -7.34 -3.30
C PRO A 160 -16.96 -8.04 -2.89
N LEU A 161 -16.20 -7.50 -1.93
CA LEU A 161 -14.98 -8.17 -1.48
C LEU A 161 -15.26 -9.59 -0.96
N PRO A 162 -14.41 -10.57 -1.30
CA PRO A 162 -14.50 -11.92 -0.77
C PRO A 162 -14.48 -11.99 0.76
N GLN A 163 -15.13 -13.03 1.28
CA GLN A 163 -15.30 -13.27 2.71
C GLN A 163 -13.97 -13.27 3.47
N ASN A 164 -12.93 -13.90 2.94
CA ASN A 164 -11.61 -13.95 3.57
C ASN A 164 -11.00 -12.54 3.74
N ILE A 165 -11.09 -11.66 2.73
CA ILE A 165 -10.62 -10.28 2.82
C ILE A 165 -11.41 -9.49 3.86
N LYS A 166 -12.75 -9.61 3.84
CA LYS A 166 -13.63 -8.97 4.83
C LYS A 166 -13.27 -9.41 6.26
N LEU A 167 -13.08 -10.71 6.48
CA LEU A 167 -12.71 -11.26 7.78
C LEU A 167 -11.33 -10.79 8.24
N MET A 168 -10.35 -10.67 7.34
CA MET A 168 -9.04 -10.10 7.66
C MET A 168 -9.14 -8.61 8.02
N ALA A 169 -9.93 -7.82 7.28
CA ALA A 169 -10.15 -6.41 7.58
C ALA A 169 -10.79 -6.23 8.96
N ILE A 170 -11.84 -7.00 9.25
CA ILE A 170 -12.54 -7.01 10.54
C ILE A 170 -11.60 -7.38 11.69
N GLN A 171 -10.74 -8.38 11.50
CA GLN A 171 -9.74 -8.76 12.50
C GLN A 171 -8.78 -7.58 12.76
N LYS A 172 -8.26 -6.94 11.71
CA LYS A 172 -7.36 -5.77 11.84
C LYS A 172 -8.03 -4.57 12.51
N ILE A 173 -9.31 -4.31 12.22
CA ILE A 173 -10.10 -3.29 12.91
C ILE A 173 -10.14 -3.62 14.41
N ARG A 174 -10.41 -4.86 14.79
CA ARG A 174 -10.50 -5.27 16.20
C ARG A 174 -9.16 -5.29 16.94
N ASP A 175 -8.05 -5.53 16.24
CA ASP A 175 -6.69 -5.54 16.81
C ASP A 175 -6.11 -4.12 16.97
N SER A 176 -6.69 -3.13 16.28
CA SER A 176 -6.26 -1.74 16.38
C SER A 176 -6.63 -1.12 17.73
N LYS A 177 -5.64 -0.56 18.42
CA LYS A 177 -5.84 0.24 19.65
C LYS A 177 -6.64 1.52 19.42
N ARG A 178 -6.82 1.96 18.16
CA ARG A 178 -7.59 3.16 17.79
C ARG A 178 -9.09 2.89 17.67
N THR A 179 -9.50 1.62 17.69
CA THR A 179 -10.89 1.23 17.51
C THR A 179 -11.67 1.43 18.80
N SER A 180 -12.80 2.14 18.71
CA SER A 180 -13.67 2.37 19.88
C SER A 180 -14.30 1.06 20.36
N LYS A 181 -14.80 1.03 21.61
CA LYS A 181 -15.54 -0.14 22.12
C LYS A 181 -16.78 -0.45 21.29
N GLU A 182 -17.44 0.58 20.76
CA GLU A 182 -18.61 0.45 19.91
C GLU A 182 -18.25 -0.18 18.56
N ASP A 183 -17.24 0.35 17.89
CA ASP A 183 -16.73 -0.17 16.61
C ASP A 183 -16.20 -1.60 16.74
N TRP A 184 -15.53 -1.89 17.85
CA TRP A 184 -15.05 -3.24 18.14
C TRP A 184 -16.21 -4.23 18.24
N ARG A 185 -17.30 -3.86 18.93
CA ARG A 185 -18.52 -4.69 19.05
C ARG A 185 -19.18 -4.86 17.69
N TRP A 186 -19.38 -3.77 16.95
CA TRP A 186 -19.92 -3.79 15.59
C TRP A 186 -19.14 -4.75 14.67
N ALA A 187 -17.81 -4.64 14.68
CA ALA A 187 -16.93 -5.52 13.89
C ALA A 187 -17.06 -6.99 14.33
N GLY A 188 -17.30 -7.24 15.61
CA GLY A 188 -17.56 -8.58 16.16
C GLY A 188 -18.87 -9.19 15.65
N GLU A 189 -19.95 -8.41 15.60
CA GLU A 189 -21.24 -8.87 15.08
C GLU A 189 -21.19 -9.10 13.56
N LEU A 190 -20.57 -8.19 12.81
CA LEU A 190 -20.36 -8.38 11.37
C LEU A 190 -19.54 -9.66 11.09
N ARG A 191 -18.52 -9.95 11.91
CA ARG A 191 -17.74 -11.19 11.78
C ARG A 191 -18.59 -12.44 11.92
N LYS A 192 -19.55 -12.46 12.85
CA LYS A 192 -20.45 -13.60 13.08
C LYS A 192 -21.39 -13.76 11.89
N ALA A 193 -22.01 -12.67 11.44
CA ALA A 193 -22.93 -12.67 10.30
C ALA A 193 -22.27 -13.13 8.98
N ILE A 194 -20.97 -12.84 8.81
CA ILE A 194 -20.23 -13.31 7.64
C ILE A 194 -19.91 -14.81 7.69
N ARG A 195 -19.87 -15.42 8.89
CA ARG A 195 -19.49 -16.83 9.10
C ARG A 195 -20.68 -17.79 9.18
N SER A 196 -21.87 -17.27 9.46
CA SER A 196 -23.14 -18.00 9.41
C SER A 196 -23.56 -18.26 7.98
#